data_AF-A0A8H3XJ81-F1
#
_entry.id   AF-A0A8H3XJ81-F1
#
_cell.length_a   1.000
_cell.length_b   1.000
_cell.length_c   1.000
_cell.angle_alpha   90.00
_cell.angle_beta   90.00
_cell.angle_gamma   90.00
#
_symmetry.space_group_name_H-M   'P 1'
#
loop_
_entity.id
_entity.type
_entity.pdbx_description
1 polymer ?
#
loop_
_entity_poly.entity_id
_entity_poly.type
_entity_poly.pdbx_seq_one_letter_code
_entity_poly.pdbx_strand_id
1 'polypeptide(L)'
;MDLPTAWNLNDKSSYLSVDESGLRVNYEGLGKSTNETGAIRANNPISSQCMLFYFEVDIIDEGKNKGIGIGFCEKDVSLNGMPGN
;
A
#
# COMPACT_ATOMS: atom_id res chain seq x y z
N MET A 1 -8.28 -18.58 -8.54
CA MET A 1 -8.37 -17.21 -8.00
C MET A 1 -7.22 -17.07 -7.05
N ASP A 2 -6.37 -16.10 -7.29
CA ASP A 2 -5.11 -15.97 -6.54
C ASP A 2 -5.34 -15.07 -5.33
N LEU A 3 -4.74 -15.46 -4.20
CA LEU A 3 -4.80 -14.68 -2.97
C LEU A 3 -3.81 -13.50 -3.04
N PRO A 4 -4.05 -12.41 -2.29
CA PRO A 4 -3.04 -11.38 -2.09
C PRO A 4 -1.87 -11.97 -1.31
N THR A 5 -0.69 -12.03 -1.94
CA THR A 5 0.52 -12.60 -1.34
C THR A 5 1.69 -11.61 -1.29
N ALA A 6 1.62 -10.52 -2.05
CA ALA A 6 2.64 -9.49 -2.13
C ALA A 6 2.06 -8.16 -2.59
N TRP A 7 2.84 -7.09 -2.53
CA TRP A 7 2.50 -5.80 -3.12
C TRP A 7 2.58 -5.84 -4.65
N ASN A 8 1.75 -5.04 -5.31
CA ASN A 8 1.72 -4.96 -6.76
C ASN A 8 2.74 -3.93 -7.28
N LEU A 9 3.78 -4.40 -7.97
CA LEU A 9 4.83 -3.53 -8.51
C LEU A 9 4.33 -2.54 -9.57
N ASN A 10 3.21 -2.85 -10.24
CA ASN A 10 2.62 -2.03 -11.29
C ASN A 10 1.43 -1.17 -10.80
N ASP A 11 0.93 -1.41 -9.59
CA ASP A 11 -0.25 -0.75 -9.04
C ASP A 11 0.10 -0.03 -7.73
N LYS A 12 0.98 0.96 -7.88
CA LYS A 12 1.57 1.75 -6.81
C LYS A 12 1.83 3.18 -7.26
N SER A 13 1.87 4.11 -6.31
CA SER A 13 2.37 5.47 -6.56
C SER A 13 3.85 5.48 -6.97
N SER A 14 4.26 6.51 -7.69
CA SER A 14 5.67 6.75 -8.05
C SER A 14 6.54 7.09 -6.83
N TYR A 15 5.96 7.47 -5.70
CA TYR A 15 6.68 7.76 -4.46
C TYR A 15 7.02 6.53 -3.63
N LEU A 16 6.63 5.34 -4.08
CA LEU A 16 6.85 4.09 -3.36
C LEU A 16 7.74 3.15 -4.15
N SER A 17 8.68 2.52 -3.47
CA SER A 17 9.41 1.35 -3.98
C SER A 17 9.08 0.11 -3.16
N VAL A 18 9.25 -1.04 -3.79
CA VAL A 18 9.07 -2.36 -3.16
C VAL A 18 10.37 -3.12 -3.33
N ASP A 19 10.81 -3.80 -2.28
CA ASP A 19 12.03 -4.61 -2.34
C ASP A 19 11.84 -5.89 -3.18
N GLU A 20 12.91 -6.67 -3.34
CA GLU A 20 12.90 -7.91 -4.12
C GLU A 20 11.95 -8.98 -3.55
N SER A 21 11.64 -8.92 -2.25
CA SER A 21 10.69 -9.85 -1.62
C SER A 21 9.25 -9.58 -2.04
N GLY A 22 8.94 -8.36 -2.49
CA GLY A 22 7.58 -7.92 -2.78
C GLY A 22 6.77 -7.58 -1.52
N LEU A 23 7.35 -7.62 -0.32
CA LEU A 23 6.65 -7.46 0.95
C LEU A 23 7.02 -6.19 1.71
N ARG A 24 8.19 -5.59 1.43
CA ARG A 24 8.61 -4.34 2.06
C ARG A 24 8.37 -3.16 1.13
N VAL A 25 7.66 -2.15 1.63
CA VAL A 25 7.44 -0.88 0.93
C VAL A 25 8.32 0.18 1.57
N ASN A 26 8.97 1.00 0.75
CA ASN A 26 9.69 2.19 1.21
C ASN A 26 9.10 3.44 0.56
N TYR A 27 9.05 4.53 1.32
CA TYR A 27 8.68 5.84 0.80
C TYR A 27 9.92 6.58 0.29
N GLU A 28 9.88 7.00 -0.97
CA GLU A 28 10.98 7.67 -1.68
C GLU A 28 10.65 9.13 -2.05
N GLY A 29 9.45 9.60 -1.72
CA GLY A 29 9.07 11.00 -1.89
C GLY A 29 9.82 11.95 -0.95
N LEU A 30 9.78 13.24 -1.23
CA LEU A 30 10.44 14.26 -0.40
C LEU A 30 9.66 14.56 0.90
N GLY A 31 8.38 14.15 0.98
CA GLY A 31 7.52 14.32 2.15
C GLY A 31 7.29 15.79 2.54
N LYS A 32 7.35 16.71 1.57
CA LYS A 32 7.24 18.16 1.81
C LYS A 32 5.79 18.65 1.82
N SER A 33 4.86 17.92 1.22
CA SER A 33 3.44 18.26 1.20
C SER A 33 2.56 17.02 1.19
N THR A 34 1.29 17.17 1.56
CA THR A 34 0.26 16.12 1.47
C THR A 34 0.00 15.66 0.04
N ASN A 35 0.41 16.43 -0.97
CA ASN A 35 0.30 16.04 -2.37
C ASN A 35 1.32 14.96 -2.76
N GLU A 36 2.32 14.71 -1.92
CA GLU A 36 3.31 13.63 -2.10
C GLU A 36 2.91 12.37 -1.33
N THR A 37 1.65 12.21 -0.95
CA THR A 37 1.12 10.97 -0.41
C THR A 37 1.03 9.91 -1.52
N GLY A 38 1.53 8.71 -1.25
CA GLY A 38 1.46 7.58 -2.16
C GLY A 38 0.87 6.36 -1.48
N ALA A 39 0.08 5.58 -2.21
CA ALA A 39 -0.47 4.30 -1.80
C ALA A 39 -0.07 3.19 -2.78
N ILE A 40 -0.22 1.94 -2.33
CA ILE A 40 0.06 0.73 -3.09
C ILE A 40 -1.00 -0.32 -2.75
N ARG A 41 -1.40 -1.11 -3.76
CA ARG A 41 -2.33 -2.24 -3.59
C ARG A 41 -1.59 -3.58 -3.61
N ALA A 42 -2.22 -4.60 -3.05
CA ALA A 42 -1.74 -5.98 -3.18
C ALA A 42 -1.85 -6.47 -4.63
N ASN A 43 -1.09 -7.52 -4.98
CA ASN A 43 -1.07 -8.13 -6.31
C ASN A 43 -2.42 -8.72 -6.74
N ASN A 44 -3.29 -9.08 -5.78
CA ASN A 44 -4.64 -9.58 -6.03
C ASN A 44 -5.64 -8.96 -5.04
N PRO A 45 -6.93 -8.84 -5.39
CA PRO A 45 -7.97 -8.48 -4.44
C PRO A 45 -8.26 -9.63 -3.46
N ILE A 46 -8.90 -9.31 -2.34
CA ILE A 46 -9.44 -10.32 -1.42
C ILE A 46 -10.55 -11.09 -2.14
N SER A 47 -10.45 -12.42 -2.19
CA SER A 47 -11.49 -13.26 -2.79
C SER A 47 -12.79 -13.16 -1.99
N SER A 48 -13.93 -13.05 -2.68
CA SER A 48 -15.26 -13.09 -2.03
C SER A 48 -15.58 -14.43 -1.35
N GLN A 49 -14.78 -15.46 -1.64
CA GLN A 49 -14.86 -16.77 -0.98
C GLN A 49 -14.19 -16.76 0.40
N CYS A 50 -13.36 -15.76 0.70
CA CYS A 50 -12.79 -15.57 2.03
C CYS A 50 -13.87 -15.05 2.98
N MET A 51 -14.38 -15.89 3.87
CA MET A 51 -15.30 -15.44 4.94
C MET A 51 -14.61 -14.51 5.94
N LEU A 52 -13.32 -14.74 6.17
CA LEU A 52 -12.45 -13.93 7.00
C LEU A 52 -11.11 -13.78 6.28
N PHE A 53 -10.66 -12.54 6.13
CA PHE A 53 -9.35 -12.23 5.60
C PHE A 53 -8.55 -11.48 6.67
N TYR A 54 -7.27 -11.80 6.78
CA TYR A 54 -6.37 -11.24 7.77
C TYR A 54 -5.02 -10.95 7.14
N PHE A 55 -4.47 -9.79 7.47
CA PHE A 55 -3.11 -9.41 7.15
C PHE A 55 -2.57 -8.51 8.26
N GLU A 56 -1.26 -8.52 8.43
CA GLU A 56 -0.54 -7.65 9.36
C GLU A 56 0.44 -6.78 8.56
N VAL A 57 0.75 -5.62 9.10
CA VAL A 57 1.80 -4.73 8.59
C VAL A 57 2.66 -4.34 9.78
N ASP A 58 3.95 -4.60 9.67
CA ASP A 58 4.94 -4.15 10.64
C ASP A 58 5.49 -2.78 10.24
N ILE A 59 5.50 -1.83 11.18
CA ILE A 59 6.02 -0.47 10.94
C ILE A 59 7.49 -0.45 11.33
N ILE A 60 8.35 -0.62 10.33
CA ILE A 60 9.82 -0.64 10.52
C ILE A 60 10.36 0.77 10.78
N ASP A 61 9.81 1.79 10.11
CA ASP A 61 10.18 3.20 10.25
C ASP A 61 8.94 4.07 10.07
N GLU A 62 8.62 4.89 11.08
CA GLU A 62 7.48 5.82 11.05
C GLU A 62 7.76 7.07 10.18
N GLY A 63 9.02 7.31 9.84
CA GLY A 63 9.45 8.47 9.07
C GLY A 63 9.20 9.80 9.79
N LYS A 64 9.50 10.90 9.09
CA LYS A 64 9.46 12.25 9.67
C LYS A 64 8.06 12.72 10.07
N ASN A 65 7.06 12.40 9.24
CA ASN A 65 5.70 12.93 9.38
C ASN A 65 4.70 11.92 9.96
N LYS A 66 5.13 10.67 10.21
CA LYS A 66 4.28 9.60 10.80
C LYS A 66 2.95 9.36 10.07
N GLY A 67 2.90 9.72 8.78
CA GLY A 67 1.71 9.64 7.95
C GLY A 67 1.59 8.28 7.29
N ILE A 68 1.23 7.26 8.07
CA ILE A 68 1.04 5.89 7.56
C ILE A 68 -0.43 5.51 7.71
N GLY A 69 -1.08 5.22 6.59
CA GLY A 69 -2.44 4.68 6.54
C GLY A 69 -2.43 3.24 6.07
N ILE A 70 -3.14 2.36 6.77
CA ILE A 70 -3.31 0.95 6.41
C ILE A 70 -4.81 0.69 6.26
N GLY A 71 -5.22 0.05 5.17
CA GLY A 71 -6.62 -0.24 4.94
C GLY A 71 -6.89 -0.87 3.58
N PHE A 72 -8.11 -0.68 3.10
CA PHE A 72 -8.59 -1.24 1.85
C PHE A 72 -9.03 -0.13 0.90
N CYS A 73 -9.03 -0.44 -0.40
CA CYS A 73 -9.59 0.43 -1.43
C CYS A 73 -10.11 -0.41 -2.60
N GLU A 74 -10.98 0.19 -3.42
CA GLU A 74 -11.35 -0.39 -4.71
C GLU A 74 -10.24 -0.16 -5.75
N LYS A 75 -10.34 -0.88 -6.87
CA LYS A 75 -9.29 -0.92 -7.90
C LYS A 75 -9.06 0.44 -8.59
N ASP A 76 -10.09 1.25 -8.68
CA ASP A 76 -10.13 2.54 -9.38
C ASP A 76 -9.82 3.74 -8.46
N VAL A 77 -9.66 3.52 -7.17
CA VAL A 77 -9.24 4.56 -6.22
C VAL A 77 -7.86 5.08 -6.58
N SER A 78 -7.70 6.41 -6.56
CA SER A 78 -6.42 7.09 -6.78
C SER A 78 -5.37 6.66 -5.74
N LEU A 79 -4.16 6.37 -6.20
CA LEU A 79 -3.03 6.02 -5.33
C LEU A 79 -2.21 7.24 -4.87
N ASN A 80 -2.69 8.46 -5.10
CA ASN A 80 -2.07 9.71 -4.63
C ASN A 80 -2.76 10.26 -3.38
N GLY A 81 -3.14 9.37 -2.46
CA GLY A 81 -3.88 9.69 -1.25
C GLY A 81 -3.78 8.58 -0.22
N MET A 82 -4.23 8.85 1.01
CA MET A 82 -4.27 7.83 2.05
C MET A 82 -5.52 6.97 1.94
N PRO A 83 -5.45 5.69 2.32
CA PRO A 83 -6.65 4.86 2.40
C PRO A 83 -7.66 5.45 3.38
N GLY A 84 -8.94 5.43 3.02
CA GLY A 84 -10.04 5.92 3.85
C GLY A 84 -10.39 7.40 3.71
N ASN A 85 -9.68 8.14 2.84
CA ASN A 85 -10.08 9.50 2.42
C ASN A 85 -11.19 9.50 1.37
#